data_AF-A8UA17-F1
#
_entry.id   AF-A8UA17-F1
#
_cell.length_a   1.000
_cell.length_b   1.000
_cell.length_c   1.000
_cell.angle_alpha   90.00
_cell.angle_beta   90.00
_cell.angle_gamma   90.00
#
_symmetry.space_group_name_H-M   'P 1'
#
loop_
_entity.id
_entity.type
_entity.pdbx_description
1 polymer ?
#
loop_
_entity_poly.entity_id
_entity_poly.type
_entity_poly.pdbx_seq_one_letter_code
_entity_poly.pdbx_strand_id
1 'polypeptide(L)' 'HFQALVAYYQKYVDEASKKEIKDILTQYDRSLLVADPRRCEPKKFGGPGPRARYHKSYR' A
#
# COMPACT_ATOMS: atom_id res chain seq x y z
N HIS A 1 12.81 -6.67 0.05
CA HIS A 1 12.04 -5.42 0.25
C HIS A 1 12.90 -4.23 -0.15
N PHE A 2 12.48 -3.40 -1.11
CA PHE A 2 13.25 -2.23 -1.57
C PHE A 2 13.41 -1.14 -0.51
N GLN A 3 12.46 -1.02 0.43
CA GLN A 3 12.59 -0.17 1.61
C GLN A 3 13.86 -0.48 2.45
N ALA A 4 14.26 -1.76 2.53
CA ALA A 4 15.44 -2.16 3.29
C ALA A 4 16.74 -1.69 2.62
N LEU A 5 16.75 -1.58 1.29
CA LEU A 5 17.90 -1.09 0.54
C LEU A 5 18.12 0.41 0.80
N VAL A 6 17.06 1.23 0.73
CA VAL A 6 17.12 2.65 1.08
C VAL A 6 17.56 2.86 2.54
N ALA A 7 17.07 2.02 3.46
CA ALA A 7 17.47 2.06 4.87
C ALA A 7 18.93 1.63 5.11
N TYR A 8 19.47 0.72 4.30
CA TYR A 8 20.87 0.33 4.37
C TYR A 8 21.80 1.50 3.98
N TYR A 9 21.52 2.17 2.86
CA TYR A 9 22.30 3.32 2.40
C TYR A 9 22.25 4.50 3.38
N GLN A 10 21.08 4.74 3.98
CA GLN A 10 20.91 5.70 5.07
C GLN A 10 21.87 5.46 6.25
N LYS A 11 22.13 4.20 6.60
CA LYS A 11 22.85 3.83 7.83
C LYS A 11 24.35 3.62 7.61
N TYR A 12 24.74 3.11 6.43
CA TYR A 12 26.09 2.57 6.22
C TYR A 12 26.86 3.21 5.06
N VAL A 13 26.23 4.07 4.25
CA VAL A 13 26.85 4.65 3.04
C VAL A 13 26.83 6.18 3.10
N ASP A 14 25.90 6.82 2.41
CA ASP A 14 25.79 8.29 2.35
C ASP A 14 24.40 8.74 1.87
N GLU A 15 24.07 10.01 2.11
CA GLU A 15 22.78 10.60 1.78
C GLU A 15 22.57 10.85 0.27
N ALA A 16 23.63 11.09 -0.50
CA ALA A 16 23.52 11.38 -1.92
C ALA A 16 23.08 10.12 -2.68
N SER A 17 23.79 9.01 -2.45
CA SER A 17 23.46 7.69 -3.02
C SER A 17 22.05 7.23 -2.63
N LYS A 18 21.66 7.44 -1.37
CA LYS A 18 20.30 7.15 -0.89
C LYS A 18 19.25 7.94 -1.68
N LYS A 19 19.50 9.24 -1.93
CA LYS A 19 18.55 10.10 -2.65
C LYS A 19 18.41 9.65 -4.10
N GLU A 20 19.51 9.38 -4.80
CA GLU A 20 19.49 8.89 -6.19
C GLU A 20 18.68 7.60 -6.33
N ILE A 21 18.96 6.61 -5.47
CA ILE A 21 18.22 5.33 -5.47
C ILE A 21 16.73 5.55 -5.19
N LYS A 22 16.40 6.40 -4.23
CA LYS A 22 15.01 6.72 -3.90
C LYS A 22 14.30 7.41 -5.06
N ASP A 23 14.96 8.32 -5.76
CA ASP A 23 14.40 9.04 -6.90
C ASP A 23 14.16 8.10 -8.08
N ILE A 24 15.11 7.21 -8.39
CA ILE A 24 14.96 6.16 -9.42
C ILE A 24 13.78 5.24 -9.10
N LEU A 25 13.70 4.75 -7.86
CA LEU A 25 12.60 3.86 -7.45
C LEU A 25 11.25 4.56 -7.49
N THR A 26 11.21 5.84 -7.10
CA THR A 26 9.96 6.64 -7.13
C THR A 26 9.50 6.94 -8.56
N GLN A 27 10.43 7.18 -9.48
CA GLN A 27 10.13 7.37 -10.91
C GLN A 27 9.61 6.09 -11.57
N TYR A 28 10.15 4.93 -11.18
CA TYR A 28 9.70 3.64 -11.71
C TYR A 28 8.34 3.23 -11.14
N ASP A 29 8.26 3.03 -9.81
CA ASP A 29 7.03 2.68 -9.13
C ASP A 29 7.09 3.03 -7.63
N ARG A 30 6.22 3.95 -7.21
CA ARG A 30 6.09 4.41 -5.83
C ARG A 30 5.65 3.31 -4.86
N SER A 31 4.95 2.28 -5.33
CA SER A 31 4.45 1.16 -4.51
C SER A 31 5.57 0.30 -3.91
N LEU A 32 6.77 0.35 -4.50
CA LEU A 32 7.97 -0.34 -4.01
C LEU A 32 8.48 0.25 -2.68
N LEU A 33 8.17 1.51 -2.42
CA LEU A 33 8.61 2.25 -1.23
C LEU A 33 7.48 2.50 -0.23
N VAL A 34 6.22 2.54 -0.67
CA VAL A 34 5.06 2.86 0.20
C VAL A 34 4.01 1.78 0.03
N ALA A 35 3.45 1.31 1.15
CA ALA A 35 2.37 0.34 1.11
C ALA A 35 1.09 0.96 0.53
N ASP A 36 0.33 0.17 -0.23
CA ASP A 36 -0.98 0.58 -0.72
C ASP A 36 -1.96 0.79 0.45
N PRO A 37 -2.61 1.97 0.56
CA PRO A 37 -3.55 2.25 1.64
C PRO A 37 -4.86 1.45 1.55
N ARG A 38 -5.16 0.82 0.40
CA ARG A 38 -6.41 0.08 0.19
C ARG A 38 -6.52 -1.10 1.16
N ARG A 39 -7.67 -1.18 1.83
CA ARG A 39 -8.04 -2.26 2.74
C ARG A 39 -9.43 -2.78 2.41
N CYS A 40 -9.66 -4.07 2.64
CA CYS A 40 -10.99 -4.66 2.49
C CYS A 40 -11.95 -4.03 3.50
N GLU A 41 -13.12 -3.60 3.03
CA GLU A 41 -14.17 -3.10 3.91
C GLU A 41 -14.70 -4.23 4.82
N PRO A 42 -14.94 -3.98 6.12
CA PRO A 42 -15.48 -4.99 7.01
C PRO A 42 -16.93 -5.34 6.64
N LYS A 43 -17.31 -6.60 6.84
CA LYS A 43 -18.68 -7.07 6.59
C LYS A 43 -19.66 -6.45 7.60
N LYS A 44 -20.75 -5.86 7.09
CA LYS A 44 -21.88 -5.38 7.90
C LYS A 44 -22.99 -6.44 7.95
N PHE A 45 -23.73 -6.53 9.05
CA PHE A 45 -24.91 -7.40 9.14
C PHE A 45 -25.96 -7.07 8.07
N GLY A 46 -26.76 -8.06 7.65
CA GLY A 46 -27.88 -7.87 6.72
C GLY A 46 -27.57 -8.16 5.25
N GLY A 47 -26.50 -8.89 4.95
CA GLY A 47 -26.21 -9.39 3.60
C GLY A 47 -24.91 -10.20 3.50
N PRO A 48 -24.60 -10.74 2.31
CA PRO A 48 -23.45 -11.62 2.13
C PRO A 48 -22.10 -10.87 2.09
N GLY A 49 -22.08 -9.57 1.79
CA GLY A 49 -20.83 -8.81 1.59
C GLY A 49 -20.78 -7.49 2.37
N PRO A 50 -19.65 -6.76 2.31
CA PRO A 50 -19.47 -5.46 2.98
C PRO A 50 -20.53 -4.42 2.59
N ARG A 51 -20.99 -4.48 1.33
CA ARG A 51 -22.00 -3.58 0.76
C ARG A 51 -23.29 -4.28 0.35
N ALA A 52 -23.25 -5.59 0.06
CA ALA A 52 -24.43 -6.33 -0.40
C ALA A 52 -25.46 -6.49 0.73
N ARG A 53 -26.75 -6.40 0.37
CA ARG A 53 -27.89 -6.63 1.26
C ARG A 53 -28.73 -7.81 0.78
N TYR A 54 -29.39 -8.52 1.69
CA TYR A 54 -30.38 -9.51 1.29
C TYR A 54 -31.55 -8.83 0.58
N HIS A 55 -32.02 -9.43 -0.53
CA HIS A 55 -33.18 -8.93 -1.25
C HIS A 55 -34.42 -8.92 -0.35
N LYS A 56 -35.18 -7.82 -0.39
CA LYS A 56 -36.49 -7.72 0.26
C LYS A 56 -37.58 -8.02 -0.77
N SER A 57 -38.56 -8.85 -0.40
CA SER A 57 -39.86 -8.92 -1.09
C SER A 57 -40.83 -7.97 -0.39
N TYR A 58 -41.54 -7.16 -1.18
CA TYR A 58 -42.64 -6.33 -0.69
C TYR A 58 -43.97 -7.10 -0.89
N ARG A 59 -44.97 -6.75 -0.09
CA ARG A 59 -46.36 -7.21 -0.23
C ARG A 59 -47.20 -6.09 -0.84
#